data_AF-A0A7J3UA71-F1
#
_entry.id   AF-A0A7J3UA71-F1
#
_cell.length_a   1.000
_cell.length_b   1.000
_cell.length_c   1.000
_cell.angle_alpha   90.00
_cell.angle_beta   90.00
_cell.angle_gamma   90.00
#
_symmetry.space_group_name_H-M   'P 1'
#
loop_
_entity.id
_entity.type
_entity.pdbx_description
1 polymer ?
#
loop_
_entity_poly.entity_id
_entity_poly.type
_entity_poly.pdbx_seq_one_letter_code
_entity_poly.pdbx_strand_id
1 'polypeptide(L)'
;WLEGELYELLKNFLRGSIKHKGIKNFRVEIDGDKVVCRGDFHGFEVTEEGVINVKTRYGICETCSRMKGGYFEAVLQVRKGGRNMTDEEIKLSDEVVYRKAGHESYITKRERKHGGIDYYMGDKKMAASAAKILNDMFCGETSVSPSLVGMKDGREVYRNTYLVRIPEYSKGRYVEIDGRVWKVFDMRKRVGVVDIETGEKKYFSRDRMSKVKVIDVEEMEAIVLSSKEKEVQILDPENYRVLVLSKPADMKVREKVKIIKWKERAYVVGD
;
A
#
# COMPACT_ATOMS: atom_id res chain seq x y z
N TRP A 1 -21.89 21.35 6.14
CA TRP A 1 -22.35 20.89 4.82
C TRP A 1 -23.35 19.78 5.05
N LEU A 2 -24.46 19.74 4.33
CA LEU A 2 -25.35 18.58 4.40
C LEU A 2 -24.65 17.44 3.67
N GLU A 3 -24.07 16.52 4.43
CA GLU A 3 -23.51 15.27 3.91
C GLU A 3 -24.60 14.19 4.02
N GLY A 4 -25.23 13.86 2.88
CA GLY A 4 -26.34 12.91 2.83
C GLY A 4 -27.72 13.57 2.80
N GLU A 5 -28.75 12.74 2.91
CA GLU A 5 -30.14 13.19 2.84
C GLU A 5 -30.59 13.86 4.15
N LEU A 6 -31.32 14.97 4.01
CA LEU A 6 -31.82 15.75 5.16
C LEU A 6 -32.61 14.88 6.14
N TYR A 7 -33.42 13.96 5.63
CA TYR A 7 -34.22 13.04 6.44
C TYR A 7 -33.36 12.19 7.40
N GLU A 8 -32.28 11.57 6.89
CA GLU A 8 -31.40 10.74 7.71
C GLU A 8 -30.60 11.56 8.73
N LEU A 9 -30.21 12.79 8.38
CA LEU A 9 -29.56 13.70 9.31
C LEU A 9 -30.48 14.09 10.47
N LEU A 10 -31.74 14.42 10.16
CA LEU A 10 -32.74 14.76 11.18
C LEU A 10 -33.02 13.56 12.09
N LYS A 11 -33.20 12.37 11.51
CA LYS A 11 -33.40 11.13 12.25
C LYS A 11 -32.24 10.81 13.20
N ASN A 12 -31.00 10.97 12.74
CA ASN A 12 -29.81 10.78 13.57
C ASN A 12 -29.71 11.82 14.70
N PHE A 13 -30.03 13.09 14.40
CA PHE A 13 -30.08 14.17 15.39
C PHE A 13 -31.13 13.88 16.48
N LEU A 14 -32.34 13.49 16.10
CA LEU A 14 -33.42 13.15 17.02
C LEU A 14 -33.06 11.95 17.89
N ARG A 15 -32.47 10.91 17.29
CA ARG A 15 -31.98 9.75 18.03
C ARG A 15 -30.89 10.10 19.05
N GLY A 16 -29.97 11.00 18.68
CA GLY A 16 -28.92 11.51 19.56
C GLY A 16 -29.43 12.42 20.68
N SER A 17 -30.63 12.99 20.53
CA SER A 17 -31.24 13.91 21.50
C SER A 17 -32.04 13.20 22.61
N ILE A 18 -32.17 11.87 22.55
CA ILE A 18 -32.84 11.06 23.57
C ILE A 18 -32.06 11.15 24.89
N LYS A 19 -32.65 11.78 25.90
CA LYS A 19 -32.04 11.94 27.23
C LYS A 19 -31.98 10.62 28.03
N HIS A 20 -32.96 9.74 27.82
CA HIS A 20 -33.08 8.49 28.57
C HIS A 20 -32.37 7.33 27.86
N LYS A 21 -31.37 6.75 28.53
CA LYS A 21 -30.74 5.52 28.06
C LYS A 21 -31.74 4.36 28.15
N GLY A 22 -31.81 3.53 27.11
CA GLY A 22 -32.60 2.29 27.12
C GLY A 22 -33.86 2.28 26.24
N ILE A 23 -34.14 3.35 25.48
CA ILE A 23 -35.20 3.32 24.46
C ILE A 23 -34.84 2.30 23.37
N LYS A 24 -35.76 1.38 23.07
CA LYS A 24 -35.66 0.38 22.00
C LYS A 24 -36.64 0.71 20.86
N ASN A 25 -36.45 0.08 19.71
CA ASN A 25 -37.34 0.19 18.53
C ASN A 25 -37.67 1.64 18.12
N PHE A 26 -36.69 2.55 18.24
CA PHE A 26 -36.88 3.96 17.91
C PHE A 26 -37.26 4.16 16.44
N ARG A 27 -38.39 4.84 16.20
CA ARG A 27 -38.93 5.19 14.88
C ARG A 27 -39.23 6.67 14.83
N VAL A 28 -39.04 7.26 13.65
CA VAL A 28 -39.30 8.67 13.39
C VAL A 28 -40.15 8.79 12.13
N GLU A 29 -41.29 9.42 12.25
CA GLU A 29 -42.14 9.87 11.14
C GLU A 29 -41.99 11.39 11.02
N ILE A 30 -41.72 11.87 9.80
CA ILE A 30 -41.56 13.30 9.51
C ILE A 30 -42.55 13.66 8.41
N ASP A 31 -43.44 14.61 8.68
CA ASP A 31 -44.40 15.16 7.71
C ASP A 31 -44.33 16.69 7.76
N GLY A 32 -43.73 17.29 6.73
CA GLY A 32 -43.42 18.72 6.71
C GLY A 32 -42.48 19.11 7.86
N ASP A 33 -42.97 19.96 8.77
CA ASP A 33 -42.28 20.40 9.97
C ASP A 33 -42.64 19.56 11.22
N LYS A 34 -43.64 18.69 11.12
CA LYS A 34 -44.07 17.82 12.22
C LYS A 34 -43.21 16.58 12.28
N VAL A 35 -42.81 16.23 13.50
CA VAL A 35 -42.02 15.05 13.80
C VAL A 35 -42.74 14.26 14.88
N VAL A 36 -42.95 12.98 14.61
CA VAL A 36 -43.47 12.01 15.58
C VAL A 36 -42.37 10.99 15.85
N CYS A 37 -41.89 10.97 17.09
CA CYS A 37 -40.92 9.99 17.57
C CYS A 37 -41.64 8.92 18.38
N ARG A 38 -41.45 7.64 18.03
CA ARG A 38 -41.96 6.50 18.80
C ARG A 38 -40.82 5.62 19.28
N GLY A 39 -40.96 5.02 20.45
CA GLY A 39 -40.02 4.03 20.97
C GLY A 39 -40.56 3.26 22.16
N ASP A 40 -39.82 2.25 22.59
CA ASP A 40 -40.17 1.41 23.74
C ASP A 40 -39.29 1.75 24.95
N PHE A 41 -39.92 2.07 26.08
CA PHE A 41 -39.25 2.32 27.35
C PHE A 41 -39.85 1.42 28.45
N HIS A 42 -39.03 0.53 29.03
CA HIS A 42 -39.48 -0.47 30.03
C HIS A 42 -40.70 -1.31 29.62
N GLY A 43 -40.86 -1.60 28.33
CA GLY A 43 -41.97 -2.40 27.81
C GLY A 43 -43.26 -1.62 27.53
N PHE A 44 -43.21 -0.29 27.67
CA PHE A 44 -44.29 0.61 27.28
C PHE A 44 -43.90 1.39 26.04
N GLU A 45 -44.83 1.50 25.09
CA GLU A 45 -44.66 2.37 23.94
C GLU A 45 -44.81 3.83 24.39
N VAL A 46 -43.81 4.65 24.04
CA VAL A 46 -43.79 6.09 24.27
C VAL A 46 -43.79 6.80 22.93
N THR A 47 -44.66 7.80 22.79
CA THR A 47 -44.76 8.65 21.61
C THR A 47 -44.57 10.10 22.05
N GLU A 48 -43.73 10.82 21.31
CA GLU A 48 -43.50 12.24 21.50
C GLU A 48 -43.63 12.95 20.15
N GLU A 49 -44.41 14.03 20.14
CA GLU A 49 -44.66 14.84 18.95
C GLU A 49 -44.03 16.22 19.12
N GLY A 50 -43.46 16.75 18.05
CA GLY A 50 -42.85 18.06 18.05
C GLY A 50 -42.81 18.68 16.66
N VAL A 51 -42.40 19.94 16.61
CA VAL A 51 -42.19 20.68 15.37
C VAL A 51 -40.70 20.99 15.24
N ILE A 52 -40.11 20.65 14.10
CA ILE A 52 -38.72 20.94 13.78
C ILE A 52 -38.62 22.05 12.73
N ASN A 53 -37.88 23.10 13.07
CA ASN A 53 -37.61 24.20 12.16
C ASN A 53 -36.17 24.11 11.64
N VAL A 54 -36.00 23.59 10.43
CA VAL A 54 -34.68 23.49 9.80
C VAL A 54 -34.39 24.76 9.00
N LYS A 55 -33.50 25.60 9.52
CA LYS A 55 -32.98 26.75 8.77
C LYS A 55 -31.79 26.32 7.92
N THR A 56 -32.00 26.21 6.61
CA THR A 56 -30.90 26.03 5.66
C THR A 56 -30.31 27.39 5.28
N ARG A 57 -28.98 27.43 5.13
CA ARG A 57 -28.27 28.59 4.59
C ARG A 57 -27.38 28.11 3.47
N TYR A 58 -27.39 28.86 2.37
CA TYR A 58 -26.41 28.68 1.31
C TYR A 58 -25.10 29.33 1.73
N GLY A 59 -24.00 28.63 1.45
CA GLY A 59 -22.64 29.12 1.68
C GLY A 59 -21.71 28.59 0.60
N ILE A 60 -20.42 28.91 0.70
CA ILE A 60 -19.40 28.34 -0.18
C ILE A 60 -18.75 27.15 0.50
N CYS A 61 -18.80 26.00 -0.19
CA CYS A 61 -17.87 24.88 -0.14
C CYS A 61 -16.46 25.19 0.37
N GLU A 62 -16.11 25.36 1.65
CA GLU A 62 -14.70 25.61 2.00
C GLU A 62 -13.80 24.46 1.49
N THR A 63 -14.20 23.23 1.76
CA THR A 63 -13.49 22.04 1.31
C THR A 63 -13.50 21.90 -0.21
N CYS A 64 -14.67 22.05 -0.85
CA CYS A 64 -14.79 22.00 -2.30
C CYS A 64 -13.98 23.10 -3.00
N SER A 65 -13.94 24.30 -2.41
CA SER A 65 -13.17 25.44 -2.89
C SER A 65 -11.68 25.16 -2.79
N ARG A 66 -11.19 24.67 -1.64
CA ARG A 66 -9.80 24.24 -1.46
C ARG A 66 -9.43 23.12 -2.42
N MET A 67 -10.29 22.12 -2.58
CA MET A 67 -10.06 20.99 -3.48
C MET A 67 -9.92 21.46 -4.94
N LYS A 68 -10.87 22.26 -5.44
CA LYS A 68 -10.84 22.80 -6.81
C LYS A 68 -9.71 23.81 -7.02
N GLY A 69 -9.34 24.55 -5.97
CA GLY A 69 -8.23 25.49 -5.97
C GLY A 69 -6.85 24.84 -5.87
N GLY A 70 -6.77 23.50 -5.77
CA GLY A 70 -5.51 22.79 -5.68
C GLY A 70 -4.79 22.94 -4.34
N TYR A 71 -5.47 23.38 -3.28
CA TYR A 71 -4.87 23.46 -1.95
C TYR A 71 -4.61 22.05 -1.39
N PHE A 72 -3.41 21.83 -0.86
CA PHE A 72 -3.02 20.58 -0.21
C PHE A 72 -2.15 20.84 1.02
N GLU A 73 -2.17 19.89 1.94
CA GLU A 73 -1.40 19.91 3.19
C GLU A 73 -0.31 18.84 3.23
N ALA A 74 -0.43 17.82 2.39
CA ALA A 74 0.55 16.76 2.27
C ALA A 74 0.73 16.29 0.83
N VAL A 75 1.92 15.75 0.55
CA VAL A 75 2.24 15.02 -0.68
C VAL A 75 2.62 13.60 -0.29
N LEU A 76 2.00 12.61 -0.90
CA LEU A 76 2.45 11.22 -0.83
C LEU A 76 3.14 10.87 -2.14
N GLN A 77 4.42 10.52 -2.05
CA GLN A 77 5.25 10.10 -3.16
C GLN A 77 5.50 8.61 -3.03
N VAL A 78 5.10 7.84 -4.03
CA VAL A 78 5.44 6.41 -4.14
C VAL A 78 6.50 6.29 -5.24
N ARG A 79 7.62 5.67 -4.92
CA ARG A 79 8.77 5.50 -5.83
C ARG A 79 9.26 4.07 -5.79
N LYS A 80 9.85 3.60 -6.88
CA LYS A 80 10.52 2.30 -6.95
C LYS A 80 11.99 2.45 -7.29
N GLY A 81 12.84 1.70 -6.59
CA GLY A 81 14.28 1.63 -6.89
C GLY A 81 14.56 0.82 -8.16
N GLY A 82 15.61 1.19 -8.89
CA GLY A 82 16.13 0.47 -10.07
C GLY A 82 15.30 0.61 -11.35
N ARG A 83 13.97 0.65 -11.26
CA ARG A 83 13.06 0.78 -12.41
C ARG A 83 11.81 1.58 -12.10
N ASN A 84 11.07 1.95 -13.15
CA ASN A 84 9.74 2.53 -13.01
C ASN A 84 8.78 1.54 -12.35
N MET A 85 7.82 2.07 -11.59
CA MET A 85 6.69 1.28 -11.09
C MET A 85 5.92 0.68 -12.27
N THR A 86 5.46 -0.56 -12.11
CA THR A 86 4.55 -1.19 -13.09
C THR A 86 3.16 -0.54 -12.98
N ASP A 87 2.34 -0.69 -14.02
CA ASP A 87 0.96 -0.20 -13.98
C ASP A 87 0.13 -0.88 -12.89
N GLU A 88 0.42 -2.14 -12.57
CA GLU A 88 -0.19 -2.86 -11.47
C GLU A 88 0.18 -2.25 -10.11
N GLU A 89 1.46 -1.91 -9.88
CA GLU A 89 1.90 -1.25 -8.65
C GLU A 89 1.27 0.14 -8.47
N ILE A 90 1.11 0.86 -9.57
CA ILE A 90 0.43 2.16 -9.58
C ILE A 90 -1.06 1.99 -9.29
N LYS A 91 -1.72 0.99 -9.89
CA LYS A 91 -3.12 0.68 -9.63
C LYS A 91 -3.37 0.31 -8.17
N LEU A 92 -2.53 -0.55 -7.59
CA LEU A 92 -2.60 -0.89 -6.16
C LEU A 92 -2.40 0.34 -5.28
N SER A 93 -1.48 1.24 -5.67
CA SER A 93 -1.27 2.51 -4.97
C SER A 93 -2.50 3.39 -5.01
N ASP A 94 -3.15 3.49 -6.17
CA ASP A 94 -4.40 4.21 -6.35
C ASP A 94 -5.52 3.64 -5.46
N GLU A 95 -5.70 2.32 -5.45
CA GLU A 95 -6.74 1.67 -4.65
C GLU A 95 -6.59 1.98 -3.16
N VAL A 96 -5.37 1.99 -2.62
CA VAL A 96 -5.12 2.35 -1.22
C VAL A 96 -5.43 3.83 -0.96
N VAL A 97 -4.98 4.70 -1.84
CA VAL A 97 -5.11 6.16 -1.69
C VAL A 97 -6.56 6.60 -1.83
N TYR A 98 -7.26 6.18 -2.88
CA TYR A 98 -8.65 6.58 -3.12
C TYR A 98 -9.63 5.97 -2.12
N ARG A 99 -9.36 4.79 -1.55
CA ARG A 99 -10.18 4.22 -0.46
C ARG A 99 -10.16 5.07 0.81
N LYS A 100 -9.13 5.89 0.99
CA LYS A 100 -9.00 6.82 2.12
C LYS A 100 -9.61 8.18 1.85
N ALA A 101 -9.99 8.45 0.60
CA ALA A 101 -10.54 9.74 0.22
C ALA A 101 -11.97 9.92 0.77
N GLY A 102 -12.28 11.12 1.22
CA GLY A 102 -13.59 11.53 1.71
C GLY A 102 -13.77 13.04 1.55
N HIS A 103 -14.84 13.59 2.11
CA HIS A 103 -15.10 15.02 2.00
C HIS A 103 -13.98 15.84 2.67
N GLU A 104 -13.60 15.55 3.91
CA GLU A 104 -12.51 16.29 4.61
C GLU A 104 -11.10 15.82 4.24
N SER A 105 -10.95 14.61 3.71
CA SER A 105 -9.67 14.01 3.31
C SER A 105 -9.67 13.78 1.79
N TYR A 106 -9.43 14.82 1.01
CA TYR A 106 -9.52 14.77 -0.46
C TYR A 106 -8.13 14.71 -1.14
N ILE A 107 -8.13 14.32 -2.42
CA ILE A 107 -6.96 14.35 -3.31
C ILE A 107 -7.18 15.46 -4.32
N THR A 108 -6.28 16.44 -4.40
CA THR A 108 -6.37 17.53 -5.36
C THR A 108 -5.71 17.22 -6.69
N LYS A 109 -4.63 16.45 -6.66
CA LYS A 109 -3.85 16.12 -7.83
C LYS A 109 -3.24 14.75 -7.70
N ARG A 110 -3.24 14.01 -8.80
CA ARG A 110 -2.52 12.75 -9.00
C ARG A 110 -1.60 12.94 -10.20
N GLU A 111 -0.31 12.67 -10.03
CA GLU A 111 0.69 12.97 -11.06
C GLU A 111 1.72 11.85 -11.18
N ARG A 112 1.82 11.22 -12.36
CA ARG A 112 2.92 10.29 -12.64
C ARG A 112 4.22 11.07 -12.77
N LYS A 113 5.27 10.57 -12.12
CA LYS A 113 6.63 11.11 -12.18
C LYS A 113 7.59 10.00 -12.58
N HIS A 114 8.82 10.36 -12.95
CA HIS A 114 9.85 9.37 -13.20
C HIS A 114 10.05 8.50 -11.94
N GLY A 115 10.05 7.18 -12.10
CA GLY A 115 10.19 6.23 -11.00
C GLY A 115 8.95 6.02 -10.13
N GLY A 116 7.81 6.68 -10.39
CA GLY A 116 6.58 6.41 -9.64
C GLY A 116 5.45 7.46 -9.75
N ILE A 117 4.79 7.76 -8.64
CA ILE A 117 3.56 8.57 -8.61
C ILE A 117 3.46 9.47 -7.38
N ASP A 118 2.88 10.65 -7.56
CA ASP A 118 2.60 11.64 -6.52
C ASP A 118 1.11 11.88 -6.34
N TYR A 119 0.69 11.99 -5.08
CA TYR A 119 -0.66 12.32 -4.67
C TYR A 119 -0.62 13.54 -3.76
N TYR A 120 -1.35 14.59 -4.14
CA TYR A 120 -1.47 15.82 -3.37
C TYR A 120 -2.77 15.76 -2.58
N MET A 121 -2.68 15.85 -1.25
CA MET A 121 -3.77 15.54 -0.34
C MET A 121 -4.09 16.72 0.58
N GLY A 122 -5.38 16.97 0.78
CA GLY A 122 -5.89 18.01 1.68
C GLY A 122 -5.67 17.73 3.17
N ASP A 123 -5.37 16.47 3.52
CA ASP A 123 -5.23 16.02 4.92
C ASP A 123 -3.93 15.22 5.13
N LYS A 124 -3.15 15.63 6.13
CA LYS A 124 -1.90 14.97 6.52
C LYS A 124 -2.13 13.57 7.10
N LYS A 125 -3.23 13.35 7.81
CA LYS A 125 -3.53 12.04 8.43
C LYS A 125 -3.83 11.00 7.36
N MET A 126 -4.60 11.37 6.34
CA MET A 126 -4.81 10.57 5.14
C MET A 126 -3.49 10.16 4.50
N ALA A 127 -2.59 11.12 4.23
CA ALA A 127 -1.30 10.85 3.61
C ALA A 127 -0.43 9.90 4.46
N ALA A 128 -0.33 10.15 5.77
CA ALA A 128 0.41 9.29 6.69
C ALA A 128 -0.16 7.86 6.75
N SER A 129 -1.49 7.72 6.80
CA SER A 129 -2.15 6.42 6.83
C SER A 129 -1.94 5.65 5.53
N ALA A 130 -2.04 6.31 4.38
CA ALA A 130 -1.81 5.68 3.08
C ALA A 130 -0.35 5.26 2.93
N ALA A 131 0.61 6.12 3.32
CA ALA A 131 2.03 5.80 3.30
C ALA A 131 2.36 4.53 4.09
N LYS A 132 1.80 4.39 5.29
CA LYS A 132 1.98 3.19 6.13
C LYS A 132 1.46 1.92 5.46
N ILE A 133 0.26 1.96 4.90
CA ILE A 133 -0.34 0.80 4.23
C ILE A 133 0.50 0.39 3.01
N LEU A 134 0.93 1.35 2.20
CA LEU A 134 1.75 1.08 1.01
C LEU A 134 3.13 0.54 1.39
N ASN A 135 3.75 1.07 2.44
CA ASN A 135 5.00 0.56 2.98
C ASN A 135 4.89 -0.92 3.39
N ASP A 136 3.81 -1.27 4.08
CA ASP A 136 3.59 -2.64 4.54
C ASP A 136 3.28 -3.57 3.35
N MET A 137 2.46 -3.10 2.40
CA MET A 137 2.09 -3.84 1.20
C MET A 137 3.30 -4.12 0.30
N PHE A 138 4.12 -3.11 0.01
CA PHE A 138 5.26 -3.22 -0.89
C PHE A 138 6.57 -3.61 -0.18
N CYS A 139 6.50 -3.87 1.14
CA CYS A 139 7.67 -4.12 1.97
C CYS A 139 8.75 -3.02 1.83
N GLY A 140 8.31 -1.78 1.63
CA GLY A 140 9.16 -0.64 1.35
C GLY A 140 9.76 0.00 2.58
N GLU A 141 10.31 1.19 2.32
CA GLU A 141 10.79 2.14 3.32
C GLU A 141 9.98 3.43 3.25
N THR A 142 9.81 4.09 4.39
CA THR A 142 9.10 5.37 4.48
C THR A 142 9.98 6.46 5.08
N SER A 143 9.83 7.67 4.57
CA SER A 143 10.41 8.87 5.15
C SER A 143 9.42 10.03 5.09
N VAL A 144 9.55 10.98 6.03
CA VAL A 144 8.68 12.15 6.12
C VAL A 144 9.54 13.40 6.20
N SER A 145 9.29 14.37 5.33
CA SER A 145 9.95 15.67 5.36
C SER A 145 8.91 16.80 5.47
N PRO A 146 8.92 17.59 6.55
CA PRO A 146 8.11 18.80 6.63
C PRO A 146 8.77 19.95 5.87
N SER A 147 7.97 20.82 5.27
CA SER A 147 8.41 22.06 4.62
C SER A 147 7.53 23.22 5.07
N LEU A 148 8.14 24.30 5.55
CA LEU A 148 7.42 25.51 5.95
C LEU A 148 6.83 26.18 4.70
N VAL A 149 5.52 26.43 4.71
CA VAL A 149 4.82 27.08 3.59
C VAL A 149 4.28 28.47 3.92
N GLY A 150 4.29 28.86 5.19
CA GLY A 150 3.91 30.21 5.61
C GLY A 150 3.57 30.29 7.09
N MET A 151 2.90 31.38 7.47
CA MET A 151 2.38 31.60 8.81
C MET A 151 0.90 31.92 8.76
N LYS A 152 0.15 31.40 9.73
CA LYS A 152 -1.28 31.68 9.94
C LYS A 152 -1.51 31.91 11.43
N ASP A 153 -2.11 33.03 11.80
CA ASP A 153 -2.42 33.41 13.19
C ASP A 153 -1.18 33.34 14.11
N GLY A 154 -0.03 33.80 13.60
CA GLY A 154 1.26 33.76 14.30
C GLY A 154 1.88 32.37 14.45
N ARG A 155 1.30 31.34 13.82
CA ARG A 155 1.81 29.95 13.84
C ARG A 155 2.33 29.54 12.47
N GLU A 156 3.44 28.84 12.47
CA GLU A 156 4.01 28.25 11.26
C GLU A 156 3.10 27.16 10.68
N VAL A 157 2.91 27.20 9.37
CA VAL A 157 2.13 26.22 8.61
C VAL A 157 3.09 25.39 7.79
N TYR A 158 3.09 24.08 8.02
CA TYR A 158 3.95 23.14 7.30
C TYR A 158 3.14 22.29 6.32
N ARG A 159 3.77 21.88 5.22
CA ARG A 159 3.33 20.75 4.39
C ARG A 159 4.25 19.56 4.59
N ASN A 160 3.69 18.36 4.67
CA ASN A 160 4.48 17.14 4.84
C ASN A 160 4.59 16.39 3.51
N THR A 161 5.79 16.01 3.13
CA THR A 161 6.01 15.03 2.06
C THR A 161 6.30 13.68 2.68
N TYR A 162 5.44 12.71 2.40
CA TYR A 162 5.60 11.30 2.75
C TYR A 162 6.16 10.58 1.53
N LEU A 163 7.32 9.95 1.66
CA LEU A 163 7.94 9.18 0.59
C LEU A 163 7.92 7.70 0.96
N VAL A 164 7.29 6.89 0.12
CA VAL A 164 7.35 5.42 0.13
C VAL A 164 8.30 4.97 -0.97
N ARG A 165 9.38 4.29 -0.60
CA ARG A 165 10.32 3.65 -1.54
C ARG A 165 10.08 2.14 -1.58
N ILE A 166 9.56 1.67 -2.69
CA ILE A 166 9.42 0.26 -3.03
C ILE A 166 10.82 -0.30 -3.34
N PRO A 167 11.23 -1.42 -2.72
CA PRO A 167 12.52 -2.01 -2.99
C PRO A 167 12.59 -2.51 -4.43
N GLU A 168 13.79 -2.54 -5.01
CA GLU A 168 13.99 -3.08 -6.34
C GLU A 168 13.75 -4.60 -6.37
N TYR A 169 14.12 -5.29 -5.27
CA TYR A 169 13.96 -6.74 -5.12
C TYR A 169 12.52 -7.12 -4.76
N SER A 170 12.11 -8.28 -5.24
CA SER A 170 10.83 -8.91 -4.89
C SER A 170 11.04 -10.39 -4.58
N LYS A 171 10.06 -11.03 -3.93
CA LYS A 171 10.08 -12.48 -3.74
C LYS A 171 10.25 -13.18 -5.09
N GLY A 172 11.12 -14.19 -5.14
CA GLY A 172 11.49 -14.94 -6.33
C GLY A 172 12.62 -14.33 -7.16
N ARG A 173 12.96 -13.05 -6.97
CA ARG A 173 14.08 -12.40 -7.69
C ARG A 173 15.43 -12.75 -7.06
N TYR A 174 16.47 -12.55 -7.86
CA TYR A 174 17.86 -12.79 -7.50
C TYR A 174 18.56 -11.49 -7.08
N VAL A 175 19.46 -11.58 -6.12
CA VAL A 175 20.22 -10.44 -5.57
C VAL A 175 21.67 -10.84 -5.34
N GLU A 176 22.60 -9.89 -5.47
CA GLU A 176 24.01 -10.11 -5.15
C GLU A 176 24.36 -9.50 -3.79
N ILE A 177 24.81 -10.33 -2.85
CA ILE A 177 25.22 -9.88 -1.51
C ILE A 177 26.59 -10.47 -1.23
N ASP A 178 27.56 -9.59 -0.95
CA ASP A 178 28.95 -9.93 -0.63
C ASP A 178 29.58 -10.86 -1.71
N GLY A 179 29.28 -10.62 -2.98
CA GLY A 179 29.79 -11.38 -4.13
C GLY A 179 29.11 -12.74 -4.38
N ARG A 180 28.08 -13.08 -3.59
CA ARG A 180 27.29 -14.31 -3.76
C ARG A 180 25.90 -14.01 -4.30
N VAL A 181 25.36 -14.94 -5.07
CA VAL A 181 24.02 -14.83 -5.63
C VAL A 181 23.01 -15.51 -4.71
N TRP A 182 21.93 -14.78 -4.40
CA TRP A 182 20.87 -15.25 -3.51
C TRP A 182 19.50 -15.10 -4.17
N LYS A 183 18.56 -16.01 -3.87
CA LYS A 183 17.14 -15.90 -4.24
C LYS A 183 16.33 -15.40 -3.05
N VAL A 184 15.48 -14.39 -3.24
CA VAL A 184 14.62 -13.85 -2.18
C VAL A 184 13.40 -14.76 -1.97
N PHE A 185 13.17 -15.26 -0.75
CA PHE A 185 12.02 -16.14 -0.44
C PHE A 185 11.03 -15.55 0.56
N ASP A 186 11.44 -14.57 1.38
CA ASP A 186 10.59 -13.89 2.36
C ASP A 186 10.92 -12.39 2.44
N MET A 187 9.91 -11.55 2.70
CA MET A 187 10.04 -10.08 2.80
C MET A 187 9.24 -9.48 3.98
N ARG A 188 8.64 -10.32 4.84
CA ARG A 188 7.72 -9.85 5.89
C ARG A 188 8.35 -8.89 6.89
N LYS A 189 9.15 -9.38 7.84
CA LYS A 189 9.81 -8.54 8.87
C LYS A 189 11.27 -8.24 8.51
N ARG A 190 11.96 -9.27 8.02
CA ARG A 190 13.32 -9.24 7.47
C ARG A 190 13.25 -9.83 6.07
N VAL A 191 14.28 -9.60 5.27
CA VAL A 191 14.35 -10.22 3.95
C VAL A 191 15.07 -11.55 4.08
N GLY A 192 14.33 -12.63 3.84
CA GLY A 192 14.85 -13.99 3.80
C GLY A 192 15.40 -14.30 2.42
N VAL A 193 16.65 -14.74 2.36
CA VAL A 193 17.36 -15.09 1.14
C VAL A 193 17.99 -16.47 1.24
N VAL A 194 18.08 -17.18 0.12
CA VAL A 194 18.74 -18.49 0.02
C VAL A 194 19.88 -18.41 -0.98
N ASP A 195 21.07 -18.86 -0.58
CA ASP A 195 22.25 -18.97 -1.43
C ASP A 195 21.99 -20.05 -2.48
N ILE A 196 22.12 -19.72 -3.76
CA ILE A 196 21.71 -20.65 -4.83
C ILE A 196 22.70 -21.79 -5.06
N GLU A 197 23.95 -21.66 -4.59
CA GLU A 197 24.96 -22.70 -4.73
C GLU A 197 24.90 -23.68 -3.55
N THR A 198 24.72 -23.15 -2.33
CA THR A 198 24.82 -23.93 -1.09
C THR A 198 23.48 -24.28 -0.45
N GLY A 199 22.41 -23.53 -0.75
CA GLY A 199 21.11 -23.66 -0.08
C GLY A 199 21.05 -23.00 1.30
N GLU A 200 22.12 -22.33 1.73
CA GLU A 200 22.17 -21.63 3.01
C GLU A 200 21.11 -20.53 3.07
N LYS A 201 20.28 -20.52 4.12
CA LYS A 201 19.27 -19.48 4.34
C LYS A 201 19.78 -18.41 5.29
N LYS A 202 19.63 -17.14 4.91
CA LYS A 202 19.95 -15.98 5.76
C LYS A 202 18.80 -14.99 5.79
N TYR A 203 18.79 -14.17 6.84
CA TYR A 203 17.88 -13.04 6.96
C TYR A 203 18.68 -11.75 7.09
N PHE A 204 18.34 -10.73 6.30
CA PHE A 204 18.94 -9.41 6.37
C PHE A 204 17.93 -8.35 6.82
N SER A 205 18.43 -7.25 7.41
CA SER A 205 17.59 -6.09 7.71
C SER A 205 17.13 -5.42 6.41
N ARG A 206 15.98 -4.74 6.45
CA ARG A 206 15.49 -4.00 5.28
C ARG A 206 16.48 -2.90 4.84
N ASP A 207 17.08 -2.17 5.78
CA ASP A 207 18.11 -1.14 5.48
C ASP A 207 19.34 -1.69 4.75
N ARG A 208 19.80 -2.90 5.12
CA ARG A 208 20.90 -3.52 4.38
C ARG A 208 20.46 -3.87 2.97
N MET A 209 19.25 -4.40 2.84
CA MET A 209 18.71 -4.87 1.57
C MET A 209 18.33 -3.75 0.61
N SER A 210 17.94 -2.56 1.09
CA SER A 210 17.60 -1.43 0.22
C SER A 210 18.78 -0.91 -0.62
N LYS A 211 20.01 -1.28 -0.26
CA LYS A 211 21.24 -0.96 -1.00
C LYS A 211 21.70 -2.08 -1.92
N VAL A 212 21.04 -3.25 -1.86
CA VAL A 212 21.42 -4.43 -2.63
C VAL A 212 20.87 -4.31 -4.04
N LYS A 213 21.73 -4.53 -5.03
CA LYS A 213 21.34 -4.56 -6.44
C LYS A 213 20.61 -5.85 -6.76
N VAL A 214 19.50 -5.73 -7.48
CA VAL A 214 18.84 -6.87 -8.09
C VAL A 214 19.66 -7.35 -9.28
N ILE A 215 19.72 -8.67 -9.41
CA ILE A 215 20.26 -9.32 -10.59
C ILE A 215 19.09 -9.48 -11.56
N ASP A 216 19.11 -8.73 -12.66
CA ASP A 216 18.11 -8.87 -13.72
C ASP A 216 18.57 -9.94 -14.70
N VAL A 217 18.13 -11.17 -14.43
CA VAL A 217 18.43 -12.36 -15.21
C VAL A 217 17.14 -13.13 -15.48
N GLU A 218 17.07 -13.73 -16.65
CA GLU A 218 16.00 -14.64 -17.02
C GLU A 218 16.37 -16.07 -16.63
N GLU A 219 15.38 -16.82 -16.15
CA GLU A 219 15.51 -18.26 -15.91
C GLU A 219 15.36 -18.99 -17.24
N MET A 220 16.34 -19.83 -17.59
CA MET A 220 16.32 -20.66 -18.80
C MET A 220 16.20 -22.14 -18.43
N GLU A 221 15.47 -22.92 -19.23
CA GLU A 221 15.46 -24.38 -19.09
C GLU A 221 16.74 -24.99 -19.68
N ALA A 222 17.40 -25.86 -18.93
CA ALA A 222 18.55 -26.65 -19.38
C ALA A 222 18.28 -28.15 -19.17
N ILE A 223 18.80 -28.98 -20.08
CA ILE A 223 18.67 -30.43 -20.01
C ILE A 223 19.73 -30.99 -19.07
N VAL A 224 19.33 -31.88 -18.17
CA VAL A 224 20.24 -32.56 -17.23
C VAL A 224 20.84 -33.80 -17.89
N LEU A 225 22.16 -33.89 -17.87
CA LEU A 225 22.90 -35.05 -18.37
C LEU A 225 23.23 -36.04 -17.25
N SER A 226 23.62 -35.52 -16.09
CA SER A 226 23.84 -36.32 -14.89
C SER A 226 23.70 -35.46 -13.63
N SER A 227 23.43 -36.09 -12.48
CA SER A 227 23.34 -35.40 -11.19
C SER A 227 24.05 -36.20 -10.11
N LYS A 228 24.84 -35.52 -9.29
CA LYS A 228 25.46 -36.04 -8.07
C LYS A 228 24.85 -35.35 -6.84
N GLU A 229 25.41 -35.58 -5.65
CA GLU A 229 24.91 -35.00 -4.41
C GLU A 229 24.98 -33.45 -4.43
N LYS A 230 26.12 -32.85 -4.79
CA LYS A 230 26.35 -31.39 -4.76
C LYS A 230 26.61 -30.76 -6.12
N GLU A 231 26.48 -31.53 -7.20
CA GLU A 231 26.76 -31.07 -8.56
C GLU A 231 25.71 -31.60 -9.53
N VAL A 232 25.46 -30.85 -10.60
CA VAL A 232 24.64 -31.25 -11.74
C VAL A 232 25.37 -30.92 -13.03
N GLN A 233 25.33 -31.85 -13.98
CA GLN A 233 25.81 -31.62 -15.34
C GLN A 233 24.63 -31.29 -16.24
N ILE A 234 24.71 -30.16 -16.94
CA ILE A 234 23.67 -29.70 -17.84
C ILE A 234 24.21 -29.46 -19.24
N LEU A 235 23.33 -29.53 -20.22
CA LEU A 235 23.56 -29.03 -21.57
C LEU A 235 23.10 -27.57 -21.64
N ASP A 236 24.03 -26.64 -21.84
CA ASP A 236 23.74 -25.21 -21.94
C ASP A 236 22.83 -24.92 -23.14
N PRO A 237 21.65 -24.31 -22.96
CA PRO A 237 20.69 -24.10 -24.03
C PRO A 237 21.16 -23.11 -25.11
N GLU A 238 22.15 -22.25 -24.81
CA GLU A 238 22.60 -21.22 -25.75
C GLU A 238 23.74 -21.69 -26.65
N ASN A 239 24.66 -22.50 -26.11
CA ASN A 239 25.89 -22.88 -26.81
C ASN A 239 26.11 -24.40 -26.89
N TYR A 240 25.19 -25.20 -26.35
CA TYR A 240 25.22 -26.66 -26.35
C TYR A 240 26.49 -27.27 -25.74
N ARG A 241 27.17 -26.55 -24.85
CA ARG A 241 28.31 -27.07 -24.09
C ARG A 241 27.82 -27.75 -22.82
N VAL A 242 28.57 -28.76 -22.38
CA VAL A 242 28.36 -29.40 -21.08
C VAL A 242 28.93 -28.50 -19.99
N LEU A 243 28.08 -28.11 -19.04
CA LEU A 243 28.47 -27.35 -17.85
C LEU A 243 28.28 -28.20 -16.60
N VAL A 244 29.23 -28.12 -15.67
CA VAL A 244 29.13 -28.73 -14.33
C VAL A 244 28.87 -27.61 -13.32
N LEU A 245 27.69 -27.64 -12.69
CA LEU A 245 27.23 -26.59 -11.78
C LEU A 245 27.08 -27.13 -10.36
N SER A 246 27.44 -26.32 -9.37
CA SER A 246 27.16 -26.63 -7.96
C SER A 246 25.67 -26.52 -7.66
N LYS A 247 25.16 -27.40 -6.78
CA LYS A 247 23.78 -27.36 -6.30
C LYS A 247 23.69 -27.67 -4.79
N PRO A 248 22.65 -27.18 -4.11
CA PRO A 248 22.33 -27.63 -2.76
C PRO A 248 22.13 -29.15 -2.70
N ALA A 249 22.58 -29.78 -1.61
CA ALA A 249 22.54 -31.24 -1.47
C ALA A 249 21.10 -31.79 -1.50
N ASP A 250 20.16 -31.03 -0.95
CA ASP A 250 18.73 -31.34 -0.89
C ASP A 250 17.95 -30.96 -2.16
N MET A 251 18.61 -30.32 -3.15
CA MET A 251 17.97 -29.94 -4.40
C MET A 251 17.61 -31.17 -5.23
N LYS A 252 16.31 -31.33 -5.49
CA LYS A 252 15.78 -32.33 -6.41
C LYS A 252 16.05 -31.91 -7.85
N VAL A 253 16.64 -32.82 -8.62
CA VAL A 253 16.97 -32.63 -10.03
C VAL A 253 16.12 -33.57 -10.86
N ARG A 254 15.48 -33.05 -11.92
CA ARG A 254 14.69 -33.81 -12.90
C ARG A 254 15.42 -33.85 -14.24
N GLU A 255 14.76 -34.30 -15.31
CA GLU A 255 15.31 -34.29 -16.68
C GLU A 255 15.66 -32.88 -17.19
N LYS A 256 14.95 -31.88 -16.69
CA LYS A 256 15.22 -30.46 -16.92
C LYS A 256 15.37 -29.73 -15.60
N VAL A 257 16.20 -28.70 -15.61
CA VAL A 257 16.37 -27.75 -14.51
C VAL A 257 16.39 -26.33 -15.05
N LYS A 258 16.09 -25.38 -14.17
CA LYS A 258 16.27 -23.96 -14.49
C LYS A 258 17.67 -23.52 -14.17
N ILE A 259 18.21 -22.65 -15.01
CA ILE A 259 19.50 -21.99 -14.80
C ILE A 259 19.35 -20.48 -14.95
N ILE A 260 20.24 -19.73 -14.31
CA ILE A 260 20.48 -18.32 -14.57
C ILE A 260 21.95 -18.11 -14.94
N LYS A 261 22.25 -17.09 -15.73
CA LYS A 261 23.64 -16.70 -16.05
C LYS A 261 23.93 -15.31 -15.50
N TRP A 262 24.98 -15.17 -14.71
CA TRP A 262 25.42 -13.91 -14.11
C TRP A 262 26.94 -13.84 -14.04
N LYS A 263 27.54 -12.73 -14.52
CA LYS A 263 29.00 -12.49 -14.50
C LYS A 263 29.83 -13.69 -15.00
N GLU A 264 29.55 -14.15 -16.23
CA GLU A 264 30.22 -15.30 -16.87
C GLU A 264 30.05 -16.66 -16.18
N ARG A 265 29.16 -16.75 -15.18
CA ARG A 265 28.86 -18.00 -14.48
C ARG A 265 27.41 -18.41 -14.70
N ALA A 266 27.19 -19.70 -14.82
CA ALA A 266 25.85 -20.28 -14.80
C ALA A 266 25.57 -20.86 -13.41
N TYR A 267 24.33 -20.74 -12.97
CA TYR A 267 23.87 -21.26 -11.69
C TYR A 267 22.60 -22.06 -11.91
N VAL A 268 22.50 -23.23 -11.29
CA VAL A 268 21.24 -23.97 -11.24
C VAL A 268 20.35 -23.34 -10.18
N VAL A 269 19.08 -23.17 -10.48
CA VAL A 269 18.11 -22.59 -9.56
C VAL A 269 16.97 -23.58 -9.34
N GLY A 270 16.62 -23.80 -8.07
CA GLY A 270 15.49 -24.65 -7.71
C GLY A 270 14.16 -24.02 -8.13
N ASP A 271 13.20 -24.89 -8.43
CA ASP A 271 11.79 -24.53 -8.61
C ASP A 271 11.18 -23.94 -7.32
#